data_AF-G8R5Y9-F1
#
_entry.id   AF-G8R5Y9-F1
#
_cell.length_a   1.000
_cell.length_b   1.000
_cell.length_c   1.000
_cell.angle_alpha   90.00
_cell.angle_beta   90.00
_cell.angle_gamma   90.00
#
_symmetry.space_group_name_H-M   'P 1'
#
loop_
_entity.id
_entity.type
_entity.pdbx_description
1 polymer ?
#
loop_
_entity_poly.entity_id
_entity_poly.type
_entity_poly.pdbx_seq_one_letter_code
_entity_poly.pdbx_strand_id
1 'polypeptide(L)'
;MDDLAESLVDHICCSIENDTEGNFSLAYAKALKAFGEDGLQKIQDETFFLLTLKREITMQKSMYIMGYMAAILATTGLLFKMMHWPGANIMLVSGIALLNLGFLPMYFYDRYKKAIS
;
A
#
# COMPACT_ATOMS: atom_id res chain seq x y z
N MET A 1 15.77 -4.90 -22.18
CA MET A 1 17.04 -4.64 -21.46
C MET A 1 17.58 -3.27 -21.82
N ASP A 2 17.43 -2.85 -23.08
CA ASP A 2 17.87 -1.53 -23.55
C ASP A 2 17.18 -0.35 -22.82
N ASP A 3 15.87 -0.41 -22.56
CA ASP A 3 15.13 0.67 -21.86
C ASP A 3 15.71 1.05 -20.48
N LEU A 4 16.15 0.05 -19.70
CA LEU A 4 16.70 0.32 -18.37
C LEU A 4 18.10 0.93 -18.47
N ALA A 5 18.93 0.42 -19.39
CA ALA A 5 20.25 0.97 -19.64
C ALA A 5 20.16 2.42 -20.13
N GLU A 6 19.21 2.72 -21.03
CA GLU A 6 18.97 4.06 -21.55
C GLU A 6 18.46 5.01 -20.46
N SER A 7 17.50 4.56 -19.62
CA SER A 7 17.02 5.34 -18.47
C SER A 7 18.10 5.61 -17.42
N LEU A 8 18.99 4.65 -17.16
CA LEU A 8 20.12 4.84 -16.23
C LEU A 8 21.13 5.83 -16.79
N VAL A 9 21.46 5.75 -18.08
CA VAL A 9 22.37 6.69 -18.75
C VAL A 9 21.80 8.11 -18.70
N ASP A 10 20.51 8.29 -18.99
CA ASP A 10 19.82 9.59 -18.91
C ASP A 10 19.92 10.20 -17.50
N HIS A 11 19.66 9.38 -16.48
CA HIS A 11 19.72 9.84 -15.09
C HIS A 11 21.15 10.18 -14.62
N ILE A 12 22.16 9.43 -15.07
CA ILE A 12 23.58 9.73 -14.83
C ILE A 12 23.97 11.04 -15.52
N CYS A 13 23.55 11.26 -16.77
CA CYS A 13 23.79 12.52 -17.49
C CYS A 13 23.16 13.72 -16.77
N CYS A 14 21.89 13.64 -16.38
CA CYS A 14 21.25 14.69 -15.58
C CYS A 14 21.95 14.95 -14.23
N SER A 15 22.49 13.91 -13.59
CA SER A 15 23.25 14.09 -12.35
C SER A 15 24.58 14.81 -12.57
N ILE A 16 25.23 14.60 -13.72
CA ILE A 16 26.49 15.27 -14.09
C ILE A 16 26.21 16.73 -14.47
N GLU A 17 25.12 17.00 -15.19
CA GLU A 17 24.70 18.36 -15.59
C GLU A 17 24.33 19.24 -14.39
N ASN A 18 23.76 18.65 -13.34
CA ASN A 18 23.40 19.36 -12.11
C ASN A 18 24.58 19.56 -11.14
N ASP A 19 25.73 18.90 -11.34
CA ASP A 19 26.89 19.10 -10.49
C ASP A 19 27.60 20.41 -10.87
N THR A 20 27.88 21.26 -9.87
CA THR A 20 28.39 22.63 -10.08
C THR A 20 29.92 22.71 -10.03
N GLU A 21 30.57 21.59 -9.73
CA GLU A 21 32.03 21.47 -9.72
C GLU A 21 32.51 21.29 -11.17
N GLY A 22 33.14 22.33 -11.74
CA GLY A 22 33.53 22.42 -13.16
C GLY A 22 34.51 21.37 -13.71
N ASN A 23 34.75 20.25 -13.02
CA ASN A 23 35.56 19.12 -13.48
C ASN A 23 34.67 17.89 -13.72
N PHE A 24 34.38 17.61 -15.00
CA PHE A 24 33.59 16.45 -15.46
C PHE A 24 34.08 15.11 -14.86
N SER A 25 35.39 14.93 -14.70
CA SER A 25 35.96 13.70 -14.16
C SER A 25 35.56 13.43 -12.71
N LEU A 26 35.43 14.48 -11.89
CA LEU A 26 34.99 14.37 -10.49
C LEU A 26 33.48 14.13 -10.41
N ALA A 27 32.70 14.86 -11.20
CA ALA A 27 31.24 14.69 -11.28
C ALA A 27 30.87 13.28 -11.76
N TYR A 28 31.58 12.76 -12.77
CA TYR A 28 31.38 11.40 -13.27
C TYR A 28 31.72 10.34 -12.21
N ALA A 29 32.86 10.47 -11.52
CA ALA A 29 33.24 9.53 -10.45
C ALA A 29 32.24 9.54 -9.28
N LYS A 30 31.68 10.70 -8.96
CA LYS A 30 30.66 10.88 -7.92
C LYS A 30 29.31 10.30 -8.33
N ALA A 31 28.86 10.53 -9.56
CA ALA A 31 27.66 9.91 -10.11
C ALA A 31 27.79 8.37 -10.16
N LEU A 32 28.93 7.86 -10.61
CA LEU A 32 29.19 6.41 -10.64
C LEU A 32 29.20 5.78 -9.24
N LYS A 33 29.67 6.51 -8.22
CA LYS A 33 29.61 6.07 -6.82
C LYS A 33 28.19 6.14 -6.24
N ALA A 34 27.39 7.12 -6.66
CA ALA A 34 26.01 7.29 -6.23
C ALA A 34 25.06 6.25 -6.84
N PHE A 35 25.31 5.81 -8.07
CA PHE A 35 24.51 4.81 -8.80
C PHE A 35 25.18 3.43 -8.90
N GLY A 36 26.37 3.27 -8.33
CA GLY A 36 27.09 2.00 -8.22
C GLY A 36 26.45 1.04 -7.23
N GLU A 37 27.24 0.08 -6.75
CA GLU A 37 26.79 -1.14 -6.05
C GLU A 37 25.80 -0.90 -4.89
N ASP A 38 26.00 0.16 -4.08
CA ASP A 38 25.13 0.48 -2.94
C ASP A 38 23.91 1.36 -3.30
N GLY A 39 24.01 2.16 -4.37
CA GLY A 39 22.98 3.14 -4.73
C GLY A 39 21.71 2.51 -5.26
N LEU A 40 21.87 1.52 -6.16
CA LEU A 40 20.75 0.78 -6.73
C LEU A 40 20.04 -0.08 -5.69
N GLN A 41 20.80 -0.73 -4.79
CA GLN A 41 20.22 -1.49 -3.70
C GLN A 41 19.38 -0.59 -2.79
N LYS A 42 19.88 0.61 -2.46
CA LYS A 42 19.14 1.57 -1.66
C LYS A 42 17.82 2.01 -2.31
N ILE A 43 17.83 2.30 -3.61
CA ILE A 43 16.61 2.65 -4.36
C ILE A 43 15.61 1.49 -4.34
N GLN A 44 16.10 0.26 -4.47
CA GLN A 44 15.26 -0.93 -4.44
C GLN A 44 14.66 -1.18 -3.04
N ASP A 45 15.44 -0.97 -1.98
CA ASP A 45 15.00 -1.10 -0.59
C ASP A 45 13.94 -0.04 -0.24
N GLU A 46 14.16 1.22 -0.62
CA GLU A 46 13.18 2.30 -0.44
C GLU A 46 11.89 2.00 -1.21
N THR A 47 12.00 1.49 -2.44
CA THR A 47 10.84 1.10 -3.25
C THR A 47 10.08 -0.04 -2.59
N PHE A 48 10.77 -1.08 -2.11
CA PHE A 48 10.15 -2.22 -1.43
C PHE A 48 9.47 -1.80 -0.13
N PHE A 49 10.10 -0.90 0.62
CA PHE A 49 9.53 -0.30 1.83
C PHE A 49 8.23 0.46 1.51
N LEU A 50 8.24 1.33 0.50
CA LEU A 50 7.06 2.09 0.08
C LEU A 50 5.94 1.20 -0.45
N LEU A 51 6.26 0.14 -1.21
CA LEU A 51 5.28 -0.84 -1.68
C LEU A 51 4.64 -1.59 -0.52
N THR A 52 5.43 -1.95 0.50
CA THR A 52 4.96 -2.63 1.71
C THR A 52 4.03 -1.72 2.51
N LEU A 53 4.43 -0.47 2.78
CA LEU A 53 3.60 0.51 3.47
C LEU A 53 2.29 0.80 2.72
N LYS A 54 2.37 1.01 1.40
CA LYS A 54 1.18 1.25 0.57
C LYS A 54 0.19 0.10 0.66
N ARG A 55 0.68 -1.15 0.60
CA ARG A 55 -0.14 -2.36 0.75
C ARG A 55 -0.84 -2.39 2.10
N GLU A 56 -0.12 -2.12 3.19
CA GLU A 56 -0.70 -2.11 4.54
C GLU A 56 -1.78 -1.04 4.70
N ILE A 57 -1.53 0.18 4.23
CA ILE A 57 -2.48 1.28 4.29
C ILE A 57 -3.74 0.96 3.48
N THR A 58 -3.59 0.38 2.29
CA THR A 58 -4.74 -0.03 1.46
C THR A 58 -5.60 -1.08 2.15
N MET A 59 -4.97 -2.10 2.76
CA MET A 59 -5.69 -3.15 3.50
C MET A 59 -6.39 -2.60 4.74
N GLN A 60 -5.75 -1.71 5.49
CA GLN A 60 -6.39 -1.04 6.63
C GLN A 60 -7.60 -0.21 6.20
N LYS A 61 -7.48 0.57 5.12
CA LYS A 61 -8.58 1.37 4.59
C LYS A 61 -9.78 0.51 4.19
N SER A 62 -9.57 -0.61 3.50
CA SER A 62 -10.67 -1.50 3.13
C SER A 62 -11.34 -2.15 4.35
N MET A 63 -10.55 -2.53 5.35
CA MET A 63 -11.08 -3.06 6.62
C MET A 63 -11.94 -2.04 7.36
N TYR A 64 -11.50 -0.78 7.44
CA TYR A 64 -12.29 0.29 8.05
C TYR A 64 -13.61 0.53 7.32
N ILE A 65 -13.60 0.57 5.98
CA ILE A 65 -14.81 0.75 5.18
C ILE A 65 -15.80 -0.39 5.42
N MET A 66 -15.34 -1.64 5.39
CA MET A 66 -16.21 -2.80 5.64
C MET A 66 -16.75 -2.82 7.08
N GLY A 67 -15.91 -2.52 8.06
CA GLY A 67 -16.34 -2.43 9.46
C GLY A 67 -17.38 -1.34 9.68
N TYR A 68 -17.21 -0.17 9.05
CA TYR A 68 -18.15 0.94 9.12
C TYR A 68 -19.49 0.60 8.45
N MET A 69 -19.46 0.02 7.25
CA MET A 69 -20.66 -0.46 6.56
C MET A 69 -21.42 -1.48 7.40
N ALA A 70 -20.72 -2.44 7.98
CA ALA A 70 -21.33 -3.46 8.81
C ALA A 70 -21.92 -2.88 10.11
N ALA A 71 -21.26 -1.89 10.72
CA ALA A 71 -21.78 -1.19 11.89
C ALA A 71 -23.08 -0.43 11.56
N ILE A 72 -23.16 0.27 10.42
CA ILE A 72 -24.38 0.93 9.95
C ILE A 72 -25.50 -0.08 9.71
N LEU A 73 -25.19 -1.20 9.04
CA LEU A 73 -26.16 -2.27 8.77
C LEU A 73 -26.70 -2.87 10.07
N ALA A 74 -25.82 -3.11 11.06
CA ALA A 74 -26.21 -3.65 12.35
C ALA A 74 -27.07 -2.66 13.15
N THR A 75 -26.69 -1.38 13.24
CA THR A 75 -27.45 -0.37 13.97
C THR A 75 -28.80 -0.09 13.31
N THR A 76 -28.84 0.01 11.97
CA THR A 76 -30.09 0.19 11.21
C THR A 76 -31.01 -1.02 11.35
N GLY A 77 -30.46 -2.24 11.27
CA GLY A 77 -31.22 -3.47 11.50
C GLY A 77 -31.78 -3.56 12.92
N LEU A 78 -31.05 -3.07 13.92
CA LEU A 78 -31.52 -2.99 15.31
C LEU A 78 -32.66 -1.98 15.48
N LEU A 79 -32.55 -0.81 14.82
CA LEU A 79 -33.62 0.20 14.79
C LEU A 79 -34.89 -0.35 14.14
N PHE A 80 -34.77 -1.07 13.02
CA PHE A 80 -35.91 -1.70 12.35
C PHE A 80 -36.57 -2.74 13.24
N LYS A 81 -35.78 -3.47 14.04
CA LYS A 81 -36.31 -4.42 15.02
C LYS A 81 -37.10 -3.72 16.13
N MET A 82 -36.64 -2.56 16.61
CA MET A 82 -37.36 -1.76 17.60
C MET A 82 -38.66 -1.18 17.03
N MET A 83 -38.63 -0.69 15.79
CA MET A 83 -39.78 -0.12 15.09
C MET A 83 -40.76 -1.18 14.55
N HIS A 84 -40.51 -2.48 14.77
CA HIS A 84 -41.30 -3.60 14.26
C HIS A 84 -41.48 -3.60 12.73
N TRP A 85 -40.56 -2.97 12.00
CA TRP A 85 -40.62 -2.88 10.56
C TRP A 85 -40.26 -4.23 9.91
N PRO A 86 -40.97 -4.63 8.84
CA PRO A 86 -40.66 -5.86 8.11
C PRO A 86 -39.25 -5.78 7.52
N GLY A 87 -38.51 -6.89 7.56
CA GLY A 87 -37.14 -6.97 7.03
C GLY A 87 -36.00 -6.72 8.04
N ALA A 88 -36.31 -6.38 9.31
CA ALA A 88 -35.31 -6.18 10.36
C ALA A 88 -34.36 -7.38 10.54
N ASN A 89 -34.90 -8.59 10.52
CA ASN A 89 -34.11 -9.81 10.68
C ASN A 89 -33.13 -10.04 9.52
N ILE A 90 -33.53 -9.71 8.29
CA ILE A 90 -32.68 -9.87 7.10
C ILE A 90 -31.52 -8.88 7.15
N MET A 91 -31.77 -7.62 7.54
CA MET A 91 -30.71 -6.61 7.73
C MET A 91 -29.74 -6.97 8.86
N LEU A 92 -30.24 -7.50 9.98
CA LEU A 92 -29.37 -7.94 11.09
C LEU A 92 -28.51 -9.14 10.69
N VAL A 93 -29.10 -10.15 10.05
CA VAL A 93 -28.36 -11.35 9.61
C VAL A 93 -27.34 -10.97 8.54
N SER A 94 -27.66 -10.09 7.60
CA SER A 94 -26.71 -9.64 6.59
C SER A 94 -25.56 -8.81 7.18
N GLY A 95 -25.83 -7.93 8.15
CA GLY A 95 -24.81 -7.19 8.88
C GLY A 95 -23.86 -8.11 9.66
N ILE A 96 -24.40 -9.10 10.36
CA ILE A 96 -23.61 -10.11 11.09
C ILE A 96 -22.80 -10.98 10.12
N ALA A 97 -23.40 -11.38 8.99
CA ALA A 97 -22.72 -12.15 7.96
C ALA A 97 -21.57 -11.34 7.33
N LEU A 98 -21.74 -10.04 7.08
CA LEU A 98 -20.68 -9.16 6.59
C LEU A 98 -19.51 -9.03 7.57
N LEU A 99 -19.78 -8.97 8.87
CA LEU A 99 -18.70 -8.98 9.88
C LEU A 99 -17.95 -10.31 9.88
N ASN A 100 -18.66 -11.43 9.84
CA ASN A 100 -18.05 -12.76 9.97
C ASN A 100 -17.40 -13.27 8.67
N LEU A 101 -17.97 -12.99 7.51
CA LEU A 101 -17.51 -13.49 6.21
C LEU A 101 -16.79 -12.44 5.35
N GLY A 102 -16.88 -11.16 5.69
CA GLY A 102 -16.16 -10.08 5.00
C GLY A 102 -14.98 -9.58 5.83
N PHE A 103 -15.29 -8.95 6.97
CA PHE A 103 -14.29 -8.31 7.81
C PHE A 103 -13.31 -9.32 8.42
N LEU A 104 -13.81 -10.42 8.99
CA LEU A 104 -13.00 -11.41 9.68
C LEU A 104 -11.98 -12.15 8.77
N PRO A 105 -12.33 -12.68 7.58
CA PRO A 105 -11.35 -13.29 6.70
C PRO A 105 -10.33 -12.28 6.16
N MET A 106 -10.73 -11.03 5.89
CA MET A 106 -9.76 -9.99 5.50
C MET A 106 -8.78 -9.68 6.64
N TYR A 107 -9.26 -9.62 7.89
CA TYR A 107 -8.41 -9.43 9.07
C TYR A 107 -7.42 -10.57 9.26
N PHE A 108 -7.88 -11.82 9.17
CA PHE A 108 -7.01 -12.99 9.28
C PHE A 108 -6.00 -13.07 8.14
N TYR A 109 -6.40 -12.71 6.91
CA TYR A 109 -5.50 -12.69 5.77
C TYR A 109 -4.40 -11.62 5.92
N ASP A 110 -4.74 -10.41 6.38
CA ASP A 110 -3.75 -9.37 6.69
C ASP A 110 -2.75 -9.85 7.75
N ARG A 111 -3.24 -10.48 8.83
CA ARG A 111 -2.40 -11.03 9.89
C ARG A 111 -1.52 -12.19 9.42
N TYR A 112 -2.06 -13.12 8.64
CA TYR A 112 -1.31 -14.24 8.08
C TYR A 112 -0.19 -13.75 7.16
N LYS A 113 -0.49 -12.79 6.29
CA LYS A 113 0.50 -12.22 5.37
C LYS A 113 1.60 -11.44 6.09
N LYS A 114 1.26 -10.75 7.19
CA LYS A 114 2.25 -10.09 8.06
C LYS A 114 3.06 -11.06 8.92
N ALA A 115 2.54 -12.25 9.22
CA ALA A 115 3.28 -13.26 9.99
C ALA A 115 4.29 -14.05 9.12
N ILE A 116 4.08 -14.08 7.81
CA ILE A 116 4.94 -14.80 6.85
C ILE A 116 5.93 -13.87 6.14
N SER A 117 5.59 -12.59 6.00
CA SER A 117 6.44 -11.54 5.42
C SER A 117 7.38 -10.95 6.46
#